data_AF-A0A4Y2KDK9-F1
#
_entry.id   AF-A0A4Y2KDK9-F1
#
_cell.length_a   1.000
_cell.length_b   1.000
_cell.length_c   1.000
_cell.angle_alpha   90.00
_cell.angle_beta   90.00
_cell.angle_gamma   90.00
#
_symmetry.space_group_name_H-M   'P 1'
#
loop_
_entity.id
_entity.type
_entity.pdbx_description
1 polymer ?
#
loop_
_entity_poly.entity_id
_entity_poly.type
_entity_poly.pdbx_seq_one_letter_code
_entity_poly.pdbx_strand_id
1 'polypeptide(L)'
;MIRRYYKSKEYSEDPDFVASVLITAVSDSKQKEERKIREDEEKKRHEEGRRLRHELELARLQFQTVTAGQSETQMFVQEAIGVKKKFHLPKLEFRQFSGNVKDWLPFWNEFEHIHKDADIAPESKFQYLVQATVSGSRAREVVESFPTTGASYGKAVES
;
A
#
# COMPACT_ATOMS: atom_id res chain seq x y z
N MET A 1 -52.45 62.98 -48.17
CA MET A 1 -50.98 62.98 -48.13
C MET A 1 -50.51 61.82 -47.27
N ILE A 2 -49.77 60.91 -47.87
CA ILE A 2 -49.41 59.60 -47.33
C ILE A 2 -48.28 59.74 -46.32
N ARG A 3 -48.53 59.14 -45.15
CA ARG A 3 -47.58 58.54 -44.20
C ARG A 3 -46.10 58.65 -44.58
N ARG A 4 -45.40 59.57 -43.93
CA ARG A 4 -44.01 59.35 -43.54
C ARG A 4 -43.97 59.31 -42.04
N TYR A 5 -44.00 58.12 -41.47
CA TYR A 5 -43.37 57.75 -40.19
C TYR A 5 -43.70 56.27 -39.99
N TYR A 6 -42.78 55.40 -40.37
CA TYR A 6 -42.30 54.29 -39.55
C TYR A 6 -41.25 53.50 -40.34
N LYS A 7 -40.01 54.00 -40.26
CA LYS A 7 -38.80 53.23 -40.55
C LYS A 7 -38.48 52.49 -39.25
N SER A 8 -38.91 51.22 -39.12
CA SER A 8 -38.40 50.23 -38.15
C SER A 8 -39.21 48.92 -38.16
N LYS A 9 -39.42 48.29 -39.33
CA LYS A 9 -39.84 46.89 -39.41
C LYS A 9 -39.30 46.26 -40.70
N GLU A 10 -38.06 45.80 -40.63
CA GLU A 10 -37.53 44.82 -41.58
C GLU A 10 -36.69 43.81 -40.78
N TYR A 11 -37.39 43.14 -39.86
CA TYR A 11 -36.96 41.92 -39.18
C TYR A 11 -38.20 41.02 -39.11
N SER A 12 -38.46 40.33 -40.19
CA SER A 12 -39.29 39.13 -40.29
C SER A 12 -38.65 38.35 -41.44
N GLU A 13 -38.42 37.04 -41.33
CA GLU A 13 -39.42 36.15 -41.93
C GLU A 13 -39.37 34.69 -41.45
N ASP A 14 -38.51 34.30 -40.49
CA ASP A 14 -38.58 32.92 -39.95
C ASP A 14 -38.30 32.84 -38.42
N PRO A 15 -39.34 32.62 -37.60
CA PRO A 15 -39.20 32.36 -36.16
C PRO A 15 -38.28 31.17 -35.83
N ASP A 16 -38.26 30.13 -36.68
CA ASP A 16 -37.45 28.95 -36.45
C ASP A 16 -35.97 29.23 -36.70
N PHE A 17 -35.65 30.10 -37.67
CA PHE A 17 -34.29 30.57 -37.88
C PHE A 17 -33.75 31.32 -36.66
N VAL A 18 -34.53 32.26 -36.11
CA VAL A 18 -34.14 33.02 -34.91
C VAL A 18 -33.98 32.11 -33.70
N ALA A 19 -34.88 31.14 -33.52
CA ALA A 19 -34.78 30.13 -32.46
C ALA A 19 -33.51 29.28 -32.60
N SER A 20 -33.17 28.85 -33.82
CA SER A 20 -31.97 28.04 -34.08
C SER A 20 -30.66 28.78 -33.76
N VAL A 21 -30.59 30.08 -34.10
CA VAL A 21 -29.45 30.94 -33.79
C VAL A 21 -29.32 31.13 -32.27
N LEU A 22 -30.44 31.36 -31.56
CA LEU A 22 -30.42 31.49 -30.10
C LEU A 22 -30.02 30.19 -29.41
N ILE A 23 -30.56 29.04 -29.85
CA ILE A 23 -30.20 27.72 -29.33
C ILE A 23 -28.72 27.44 -29.54
N THR A 24 -28.18 27.77 -30.72
CA THR A 24 -26.76 27.60 -31.04
C THR A 24 -25.90 28.50 -30.17
N ALA A 25 -26.24 29.78 -30.03
CA ALA A 25 -25.50 30.72 -29.18
C ALA A 25 -25.52 30.32 -27.69
N VAL A 26 -26.65 29.82 -27.18
CA VAL A 26 -26.78 29.30 -25.81
C VAL A 26 -25.95 28.01 -25.64
N SER A 27 -26.00 27.11 -26.62
CA SER A 27 -25.22 25.86 -26.61
C SER A 27 -23.72 26.14 -26.67
N ASP A 28 -23.28 27.05 -27.53
CA ASP A 28 -21.89 27.49 -27.65
C ASP A 28 -21.39 28.17 -26.37
N SER A 29 -22.24 29.00 -25.75
CA SER A 29 -21.92 29.67 -24.48
C SER A 29 -21.76 28.65 -23.35
N LYS A 30 -22.66 27.68 -23.27
CA LYS A 30 -22.59 26.58 -22.29
C LYS A 30 -21.33 25.72 -22.52
N GLN A 31 -21.07 25.34 -23.77
CA GLN A 31 -19.90 24.54 -24.13
C GLN A 31 -18.58 25.29 -23.90
N LYS A 32 -18.59 26.62 -24.06
CA LYS A 32 -17.43 27.47 -23.73
C LYS A 32 -17.16 27.51 -22.23
N GLU A 33 -18.21 27.61 -21.40
CA GLU A 33 -18.08 27.57 -19.94
C GLU A 33 -17.57 26.20 -19.46
N GLU A 34 -18.13 25.10 -19.99
CA GLU A 34 -17.70 23.73 -19.66
C GLU A 34 -16.24 23.46 -20.04
N ARG A 35 -15.79 23.95 -21.19
CA ARG A 35 -14.38 23.88 -21.60
C ARG A 35 -13.47 24.62 -20.62
N LYS A 36 -13.88 25.81 -20.20
CA LYS A 36 -13.11 26.63 -19.26
C LYS A 36 -12.98 25.95 -17.90
N ILE A 37 -14.07 25.37 -17.38
CA ILE A 37 -14.05 24.59 -16.13
C ILE A 37 -13.10 23.39 -16.26
N ARG A 38 -13.16 22.65 -17.36
CA ARG A 38 -12.30 21.49 -17.59
C ARG A 38 -10.82 21.86 -17.66
N GLU A 39 -10.50 22.98 -18.32
CA GLU A 39 -9.13 23.52 -18.40
C GLU A 39 -8.60 23.96 -17.03
N ASP A 40 -9.43 24.63 -16.23
CA ASP A 40 -9.07 25.05 -14.87
C ASP A 40 -8.84 23.85 -13.93
N GLU A 41 -9.69 22.83 -14.03
CA GLU A 41 -9.50 21.57 -13.28
C GLU A 41 -8.22 20.85 -13.69
N GLU A 42 -7.91 20.80 -14.99
CA GLU A 42 -6.68 20.17 -15.48
C GLU A 42 -5.43 20.91 -15.04
N LYS A 43 -5.49 22.25 -15.08
CA LYS A 43 -4.42 23.10 -14.56
C LYS A 43 -4.21 22.87 -13.07
N LYS A 44 -5.29 22.78 -12.29
CA LYS A 44 -5.23 22.48 -10.86
C LYS A 44 -4.61 21.10 -10.60
N ARG A 45 -5.05 20.06 -11.32
CA ARG A 45 -4.45 18.71 -11.23
C ARG A 45 -2.96 18.72 -11.57
N HIS A 46 -2.56 19.47 -12.59
CA HIS A 46 -1.15 19.58 -12.99
C HIS A 46 -0.32 20.29 -11.92
N GLU A 47 -0.84 21.38 -11.34
CA GLU A 47 -0.20 22.09 -10.23
C GLU A 47 -0.05 21.22 -8.97
N GLU A 48 -1.10 20.52 -8.57
CA GLU A 48 -1.07 19.56 -7.46
C GLU A 48 -0.07 18.43 -7.73
N GLY A 49 -0.04 17.90 -8.94
CA GLY A 49 0.93 16.88 -9.35
C GLY A 49 2.38 17.37 -9.26
N ARG A 50 2.66 18.63 -9.66
CA ARG A 50 3.98 19.24 -9.48
C ARG A 50 4.33 19.40 -8.00
N ARG A 51 3.36 19.81 -7.18
CA ARG A 51 3.54 19.99 -5.74
C ARG A 51 3.89 18.68 -5.04
N LEU A 52 3.15 17.61 -5.31
CA LEU A 52 3.39 16.28 -4.71
C LEU A 52 4.76 15.72 -5.11
N ARG A 53 5.18 15.89 -6.36
CA ARG A 53 6.53 15.47 -6.81
C ARG A 53 7.62 16.21 -6.05
N HIS A 54 7.45 17.51 -5.82
CA HIS A 54 8.40 18.29 -5.03
C HIS A 54 8.43 17.85 -3.56
N GLU A 55 7.26 17.62 -2.96
CA GLU A 55 7.14 17.14 -1.58
C GLU A 55 7.80 15.77 -1.37
N LEU A 56 7.63 14.85 -2.33
CA LEU A 56 8.28 13.54 -2.30
C LEU A 56 9.81 13.65 -2.38
N GLU A 57 10.34 14.57 -3.18
CA GLU A 57 11.79 14.80 -3.27
C GLU A 57 12.34 15.35 -1.95
N LEU A 58 11.62 16.27 -1.30
CA LEU A 58 12.00 16.78 0.02
C LEU A 58 12.02 15.66 1.07
N ALA A 59 10.98 14.82 1.10
CA ALA A 59 10.93 13.67 2.00
C ALA A 59 12.11 12.71 1.73
N ARG A 60 12.40 12.42 0.46
CA ARG A 60 13.54 11.58 0.05
C ARG A 60 14.88 12.13 0.55
N LEU A 61 15.10 13.44 0.44
CA LEU A 61 16.31 14.08 0.95
C LEU A 61 16.38 14.01 2.49
N GLN A 62 15.27 14.22 3.20
CA GLN A 62 15.22 14.06 4.66
C GLN A 62 15.59 12.65 5.12
N PHE A 63 15.07 11.62 4.45
CA PHE A 63 15.44 10.23 4.76
C PHE A 63 16.93 9.97 4.52
N GLN A 64 17.51 10.55 3.46
CA GLN A 64 18.93 10.41 3.14
C GLN A 64 19.83 11.10 4.17
N THR A 65 19.42 12.25 4.73
CA THR A 65 20.19 12.95 5.78
C THR A 65 20.14 12.22 7.13
N VAL A 66 19.05 11.53 7.46
CA VAL A 66 18.99 10.70 8.68
C VAL A 66 19.96 9.52 8.58
N THR A 67 20.09 8.89 7.41
CA THR A 67 21.06 7.80 7.18
C THR A 67 22.52 8.29 7.14
N ALA A 68 22.78 9.51 6.65
CA ALA A 68 24.13 10.08 6.64
C ALA A 68 24.56 10.54 8.05
N GLY A 69 23.67 11.10 8.86
CA GLY A 69 23.93 11.47 10.26
C GLY A 69 24.04 10.27 11.22
N GLN A 70 23.52 9.11 10.85
CA GLN A 70 23.74 7.84 11.57
C GLN A 70 24.99 7.08 11.10
N SER A 71 25.63 7.52 10.01
CA SER A 71 26.83 6.86 9.47
C SER A 71 28.09 7.10 10.31
N GLU A 72 28.16 8.16 11.14
CA GLU A 72 29.31 8.34 12.04
C GLU A 72 29.26 7.40 13.26
N THR A 73 28.12 6.78 13.58
CA THR A 73 28.03 5.76 14.64
C THR A 73 27.97 4.33 14.11
N GLN A 74 27.92 4.13 12.80
CA GLN A 74 27.79 2.80 12.17
C GLN A 74 29.01 2.37 11.35
N MET A 75 30.20 2.91 11.66
CA MET A 75 31.47 2.52 11.03
C MET A 75 32.46 1.80 11.97
N PHE A 76 32.17 1.66 13.28
CA PHE A 76 33.14 1.08 14.24
C PHE A 76 32.94 -0.41 14.56
N VAL A 77 32.36 -1.21 13.67
CA VAL A 77 32.13 -2.64 14.01
C VAL A 77 32.39 -3.65 12.90
N GLN A 78 33.39 -3.35 12.08
CA GLN A 78 34.12 -4.36 11.32
C GLN A 78 35.59 -4.22 11.64
N GLU A 79 36.01 -4.71 12.81
CA GLU A 79 37.38 -5.20 13.13
C GLU A 79 37.55 -5.35 14.65
N ALA A 80 36.75 -6.23 15.25
CA ALA A 80 37.04 -6.77 16.58
C ALA A 80 36.34 -8.13 16.73
N ILE A 81 37.05 -9.14 16.24
CA ILE A 81 37.11 -10.51 16.77
C ILE A 81 36.16 -10.78 17.96
N GLY A 82 35.11 -11.60 17.74
CA GLY A 82 34.66 -12.54 18.77
C GLY A 82 33.49 -12.19 19.69
N VAL A 83 32.56 -11.29 19.34
CA VAL A 83 31.29 -11.18 20.09
C VAL A 83 30.09 -11.32 19.14
N LYS A 84 29.42 -12.48 19.23
CA LYS A 84 28.13 -12.75 18.58
C LYS A 84 27.12 -11.69 19.04
N LYS A 85 26.92 -10.62 18.26
CA LYS A 85 25.85 -9.65 18.49
C LYS A 85 24.51 -10.39 18.43
N LYS A 86 23.89 -10.62 19.58
CA LYS A 86 22.51 -11.09 19.68
C LYS A 86 21.61 -9.95 19.22
N PHE A 87 21.31 -9.92 17.93
CA PHE A 87 20.19 -9.13 17.41
C PHE A 87 18.94 -9.60 18.16
N HIS A 88 18.44 -8.76 19.07
CA HIS A 88 17.15 -9.01 19.69
C HIS A 88 16.10 -8.55 18.67
N LEU A 89 15.78 -9.44 17.73
CA LEU A 89 14.58 -9.28 16.93
C LEU A 89 13.37 -9.24 17.88
N PRO A 90 12.33 -8.43 17.60
CA PRO A 90 11.06 -8.56 18.28
C PRO A 90 10.70 -10.04 18.28
N LYS A 91 10.53 -10.63 19.47
CA LYS A 91 10.20 -12.04 19.57
C LYS A 91 8.87 -12.21 18.87
N LEU A 92 8.87 -12.96 17.78
CA LEU A 92 7.65 -13.36 17.11
C LEU A 92 6.84 -14.20 18.10
N GLU A 93 5.80 -13.60 18.69
CA GLU A 93 4.96 -14.27 19.67
C GLU A 93 3.92 -15.11 18.95
N PHE A 94 4.22 -16.39 18.77
CA PHE A 94 3.23 -17.34 18.27
C PHE A 94 2.19 -17.63 19.35
N ARG A 95 0.97 -17.90 18.90
CA ARG A 95 -0.01 -18.62 19.71
C ARG A 95 0.61 -19.96 20.11
N GLN A 96 0.78 -20.18 21.41
CA GLN A 96 1.40 -21.39 21.92
C GLN A 96 0.43 -22.57 21.83
N PHE A 97 0.94 -23.72 21.38
CA PHE A 97 0.21 -24.97 21.28
C PHE A 97 0.71 -25.97 22.32
N SER A 98 -0.20 -26.45 23.17
CA SER A 98 0.10 -27.41 24.24
C SER A 98 -0.13 -28.87 23.84
N GLY A 99 -0.61 -29.13 22.62
CA GLY A 99 -1.09 -30.46 22.21
C GLY A 99 -2.58 -30.70 22.45
N ASN A 100 -3.31 -29.70 22.95
CA ASN A 100 -4.77 -29.82 23.10
C ASN A 100 -5.48 -29.65 21.74
N VAL A 101 -6.24 -30.66 21.33
CA VAL A 101 -6.98 -30.66 20.06
C VAL A 101 -7.91 -29.44 19.91
N LYS A 102 -8.46 -28.91 21.01
CA LYS A 102 -9.33 -27.72 20.98
C LYS A 102 -8.60 -26.47 20.49
N ASP A 103 -7.30 -26.39 20.74
CA ASP A 103 -6.47 -25.24 20.40
C ASP A 103 -5.75 -25.43 19.06
N TRP A 104 -5.91 -26.59 18.41
CA TRP A 104 -5.23 -26.92 17.14
C TRP A 104 -5.66 -26.00 16.00
N LEU A 105 -6.96 -25.79 15.78
CA LEU A 105 -7.45 -24.96 14.68
C LEU A 105 -6.97 -23.50 14.78
N PRO A 106 -7.10 -22.82 15.95
CA PRO A 106 -6.55 -21.48 16.12
C PRO A 106 -5.03 -21.41 15.96
N PHE A 107 -4.30 -22.44 16.41
CA PHE A 107 -2.85 -22.53 16.22
C PHE A 107 -2.49 -22.67 14.74
N TRP A 108 -3.11 -23.62 14.03
CA TRP A 108 -2.77 -23.92 12.65
C TRP A 108 -3.09 -22.77 11.71
N ASN A 109 -4.18 -22.03 11.93
CA ASN A 109 -4.49 -20.84 11.13
C ASN A 109 -3.36 -19.79 11.13
N GLU A 110 -2.69 -19.59 12.27
CA GLU A 110 -1.54 -18.69 12.36
C GLU A 110 -0.30 -19.34 11.73
N PHE A 111 -0.03 -20.60 12.08
CA PHE A 111 1.17 -21.31 11.67
C PHE A 111 1.18 -21.68 10.17
N GLU A 112 0.01 -21.82 9.55
CA GLU A 112 -0.13 -22.17 8.14
C GLU A 112 0.53 -21.14 7.22
N HIS A 113 0.48 -19.86 7.57
CA HIS A 113 1.12 -18.80 6.80
C HIS A 113 2.63 -19.00 6.71
N ILE A 114 3.26 -19.36 7.84
CA ILE A 114 4.69 -19.66 7.94
C ILE A 114 5.01 -20.98 7.24
N HIS A 115 4.12 -21.96 7.35
CA HIS A 115 4.28 -23.25 6.68
C HIS A 115 4.30 -23.09 5.16
N LYS A 116 3.40 -22.27 4.60
CA LYS A 116 3.27 -22.01 3.15
C LYS A 116 4.30 -21.02 2.60
N ASP A 117 4.92 -20.21 3.45
CA ASP A 117 5.93 -19.23 3.05
C ASP A 117 7.18 -19.92 2.47
N ALA A 118 7.48 -19.66 1.19
CA ALA A 118 8.62 -20.26 0.49
C ALA A 118 9.96 -19.56 0.81
N ASP A 119 9.93 -18.33 1.31
CA ASP A 119 11.12 -17.54 1.61
C ASP A 119 11.76 -17.96 2.95
N ILE A 120 11.00 -18.66 3.79
CA ILE A 120 11.48 -19.17 5.08
C ILE A 120 12.11 -20.55 4.90
N ALA A 121 13.38 -20.67 5.25
CA ALA A 121 14.09 -21.96 5.22
C ALA A 121 13.41 -23.00 6.14
N PRO A 122 13.35 -24.29 5.77
CA PRO A 122 12.75 -25.34 6.60
C PRO A 122 13.34 -25.45 8.01
N GLU A 123 14.64 -25.18 8.17
CA GLU A 123 15.32 -25.13 9.47
C GLU A 123 14.71 -24.03 10.37
N SER A 124 14.48 -22.84 9.80
CA SER A 124 13.85 -21.72 10.50
C SER A 124 12.38 -22.02 10.82
N LYS A 125 11.65 -22.68 9.92
CA LYS A 125 10.27 -23.16 10.19
C LYS A 125 10.24 -24.14 11.37
N PHE A 126 11.23 -25.02 11.48
CA PHE A 126 11.34 -25.94 12.62
C PHE A 126 11.58 -25.17 13.92
N GLN A 127 12.48 -24.19 13.93
CA GLN A 127 12.72 -23.35 15.10
C GLN A 127 11.44 -22.60 15.52
N TYR A 128 10.65 -22.12 14.56
CA TYR A 128 9.37 -21.50 14.84
C TYR A 128 8.33 -22.49 15.38
N LEU A 129 8.29 -23.73 14.87
CA LEU A 129 7.42 -24.79 15.39
C LEU A 129 7.75 -25.10 16.85
N VAL A 130 9.04 -25.22 17.17
CA VAL A 130 9.54 -25.38 18.54
C VAL A 130 9.05 -24.20 19.39
N GLN A 131 9.29 -22.96 18.98
CA GLN A 131 8.86 -21.76 19.73
C GLN A 131 7.34 -21.66 19.90
N ALA A 132 6.57 -22.16 18.93
CA ALA A 132 5.12 -22.14 18.96
C ALA A 132 4.51 -23.28 19.81
N THR A 133 5.30 -24.18 20.38
CA THR A 133 4.82 -25.20 21.33
C THR A 133 5.14 -24.83 22.77
N VAL A 134 4.23 -25.16 23.69
CA VAL A 134 4.39 -24.89 25.13
C VAL A 134 5.46 -25.81 25.71
N SER A 135 6.48 -25.26 26.37
CA SER A 135 7.51 -26.05 27.07
C SER A 135 6.90 -27.05 28.05
N GLY A 136 7.32 -28.32 28.00
CA GLY A 136 6.80 -29.39 28.86
C GLY A 136 5.42 -29.92 28.47
N SER A 137 4.92 -29.55 27.29
CA SER A 137 3.66 -30.08 26.75
C SER A 137 3.88 -31.28 25.84
N ARG A 138 2.82 -32.05 25.57
CA ARG A 138 2.90 -33.23 24.70
C ARG A 138 3.30 -32.87 23.27
N ALA A 139 2.84 -31.72 22.76
CA ALA A 139 3.25 -31.22 21.45
C ALA A 139 4.76 -30.91 21.41
N ARG A 140 5.29 -30.31 22.48
CA ARG A 140 6.71 -30.00 22.59
C ARG A 140 7.57 -31.25 22.61
N GLU A 141 7.16 -32.29 23.34
CA GLU A 141 7.87 -33.58 23.37
C GLU A 141 7.99 -34.20 21.98
N VAL A 142 6.91 -34.15 21.18
CA VAL A 142 6.91 -34.67 19.81
C VAL A 142 7.85 -33.87 18.93
N VAL A 143 7.78 -32.54 18.98
CA VAL A 143 8.65 -31.67 18.17
C VAL A 143 10.12 -31.82 18.55
N GLU A 144 10.44 -31.89 19.85
CA GLU A 144 11.82 -32.09 20.34
C GLU A 144 12.36 -33.51 20.12
N SER A 145 11.50 -34.48 19.81
CA SER A 145 11.95 -35.84 19.48
C SER A 145 12.68 -35.92 18.14
N PHE A 146 12.51 -34.90 17.28
CA PHE A 146 13.19 -34.78 16.01
C PHE A 146 14.37 -33.79 16.10
N PRO A 147 15.49 -34.04 15.40
CA PRO A 147 16.56 -33.07 15.34
C PRO A 147 16.06 -31.80 14.63
N THR A 148 16.48 -30.62 15.11
CA THR A 148 16.13 -29.28 14.58
C THR A 148 16.74 -28.98 13.21
N THR A 149 16.72 -29.96 12.30
CA THR A 149 17.22 -29.87 10.93
C THR A 149 16.07 -29.68 9.95
N GLY A 150 16.29 -28.94 8.87
CA GLY A 150 15.25 -28.67 7.87
C GLY A 150 14.60 -29.92 7.25
N ALA A 151 15.33 -31.04 7.16
CA ALA A 151 14.81 -32.32 6.67
C ALA A 151 13.83 -33.01 7.65
N SER A 152 13.86 -32.63 8.93
CA SER A 152 13.03 -33.22 9.98
C SER A 152 11.72 -32.47 10.19
N TYR A 153 11.58 -31.28 9.59
CA TYR A 153 10.38 -30.44 9.71
C TYR A 153 9.11 -31.13 9.22
N GLY A 154 9.14 -31.78 8.05
CA GLY A 154 7.98 -32.50 7.54
C GLY A 154 7.50 -33.58 8.51
N LYS A 155 8.44 -34.34 9.08
CA LYS A 155 8.13 -35.41 10.05
C LYS A 155 7.55 -34.88 11.36
N ALA A 156 8.02 -33.73 11.83
CA ALA A 156 7.53 -33.12 13.07
C ALA A 156 6.12 -32.52 12.92
N VAL A 157 5.75 -32.08 11.71
CA VAL A 157 4.40 -31.56 11.43
C VAL A 157 3.38 -32.68 11.18
N GLU A 158 3.82 -33.80 10.62
CA GLU A 158 2.96 -34.95 10.31
C GLU A 158 2.74 -35.92 11.50
N SER A 159 3.46 -35.75 12.61
CA SER A 159 3.47 -36.67 13.77
C SER A 159 2.49 -36.30 14.88
#